data_AF-A0A4R3YJ92-F1
#
_entry.id   AF-A0A4R3YJ92-F1
#
_cell.length_a   1.000
_cell.length_b   1.000
_cell.length_c   1.000
_cell.angle_alpha   90.00
_cell.angle_beta   90.00
_cell.angle_gamma   90.00
#
_symmetry.space_group_name_H-M   'P 1'
#
loop_
_entity.id
_entity.type
_entity.pdbx_description
1 polymer ?
#
loop_
_entity_poly.entity_id
_entity_poly.type
_entity_poly.pdbx_seq_one_letter_code
_entity_poly.pdbx_strand_id
1 'polypeptide(L)' 'MSATTAHKDMLTGEPGEVEICAYLVARGRLKDSDLTRARRLHDESPEGTLTALMARLGLVSERDLADAWSELLALPLLA' A
#
# COMPACT_ATOMS: atom_id res chain seq x y z
N MET A 1 15.08 9.09 -25.64
CA MET A 1 15.36 9.56 -24.27
C MET A 1 14.62 8.63 -23.31
N SER A 2 15.30 7.59 -22.84
CA SER A 2 14.72 6.59 -21.93
C SER A 2 15.78 6.23 -20.88
N ALA A 3 15.87 7.08 -19.87
CA ALA A 3 16.34 6.72 -18.54
C ALA A 3 15.06 6.67 -17.70
N THR A 4 14.67 5.58 -17.05
CA THR A 4 15.44 4.84 -16.06
C THR A 4 14.80 3.46 -15.92
N THR A 5 15.48 2.42 -16.42
CA THR A 5 15.21 1.02 -16.10
C THR A 5 16.26 0.60 -15.08
N ALA A 6 15.93 0.63 -13.78
CA ALA A 6 16.56 -0.18 -12.70
C ALA A 6 16.12 0.29 -11.29
N HIS A 7 14.87 0.03 -10.88
CA HIS A 7 14.48 -0.09 -9.47
C HIS A 7 13.66 -1.38 -9.30
N LYS A 8 14.29 -2.49 -9.70
CA LYS A 8 13.77 -3.83 -9.51
C LYS A 8 14.50 -4.40 -8.30
N ASP A 9 13.73 -4.86 -7.31
CA ASP A 9 14.11 -5.28 -5.95
C ASP A 9 14.40 -4.11 -4.98
N MET A 10 13.55 -3.83 -3.97
CA MET A 10 13.48 -4.74 -2.82
C MET A 10 12.15 -4.84 -2.05
N LEU A 11 11.11 -4.03 -2.25
CA LEU A 11 9.79 -4.25 -1.65
C LEU A 11 8.70 -3.65 -2.54
N THR A 12 7.68 -4.43 -2.89
CA THR A 12 6.63 -4.14 -3.90
C THR A 12 5.68 -2.97 -3.54
N GLY A 13 6.21 -1.74 -3.44
CA GLY A 13 5.50 -0.47 -3.24
C GLY A 13 6.49 0.69 -3.10
N GLU A 14 6.06 1.93 -3.36
CA GLU A 14 6.86 3.11 -2.96
C GLU A 14 7.20 3.00 -1.46
N PRO A 15 8.33 3.51 -0.95
CA PRO A 15 8.79 3.28 0.43
C PRO A 15 7.64 3.39 1.46
N GLY A 16 6.89 4.49 1.42
CA GLY A 16 5.73 4.72 2.30
C GLY A 16 4.63 3.65 2.24
N GLU A 17 4.38 3.00 1.10
CA GLU A 17 3.37 1.95 0.99
C GLU A 17 3.74 0.69 1.76
N VAL A 18 5.03 0.38 1.85
CA VAL A 18 5.52 -0.76 2.63
C VAL A 18 5.21 -0.56 4.09
N GLU A 19 5.56 0.61 4.64
CA GLU A 19 5.30 0.92 6.04
C GLU A 19 3.80 0.96 6.34
N ILE A 20 2.98 1.49 5.41
CA ILE A 20 1.52 1.48 5.52
C ILE A 20 0.98 0.05 5.57
N CYS A 21 1.42 -0.83 4.68
CA CYS A 21 1.00 -2.23 4.68
C CYS A 21 1.35 -2.92 6.00
N ALA A 22 2.58 -2.73 6.48
CA ALA A 22 3.04 -3.29 7.75
C ALA A 22 2.21 -2.76 8.94
N TYR A 23 1.94 -1.45 8.96
CA TYR A 23 1.12 -0.81 9.99
C TYR A 23 -0.31 -1.37 10.03
N LEU A 24 -0.95 -1.53 8.87
CA LEU A 24 -2.31 -2.05 8.75
C LEU A 24 -2.40 -3.51 9.20
N VAL A 25 -1.41 -4.34 8.84
CA VAL A 25 -1.32 -5.74 9.28
C VAL A 25 -1.13 -5.80 10.80
N ALA A 26 -0.18 -5.03 11.35
CA ALA A 26 0.08 -5.01 12.79
C ALA A 26 -1.13 -4.57 13.63
N ARG A 27 -2.00 -3.72 13.06
CA ARG A 27 -3.26 -3.27 13.68
C ARG A 27 -4.45 -4.20 13.41
N GLY A 28 -4.28 -5.27 12.63
CA GLY A 28 -5.35 -6.20 12.24
C GLY A 28 -6.37 -5.60 11.25
N ARG A 29 -6.04 -4.48 10.61
CA ARG A 29 -6.89 -3.78 9.62
C ARG A 29 -6.71 -4.32 8.19
N LEU A 30 -5.66 -5.09 7.97
CA LEU A 30 -5.39 -5.82 6.74
C LEU A 30 -4.89 -7.22 7.09
N LYS A 31 -5.38 -8.26 6.40
CA LYS A 31 -4.90 -9.64 6.60
C LYS A 31 -3.64 -9.88 5.79
N ASP A 32 -2.70 -10.65 6.32
CA ASP A 32 -1.48 -11.06 5.61
C ASP A 32 -1.77 -11.78 4.28
N SER A 33 -2.80 -12.63 4.26
CA SER A 33 -3.24 -13.34 3.05
C SER A 33 -3.70 -12.38 1.95
N ASP A 34 -4.40 -11.32 2.36
CA ASP A 34 -4.99 -10.33 1.45
C ASP A 34 -3.90 -9.41 0.92
N LEU A 35 -2.94 -9.01 1.77
CA LEU A 35 -1.74 -8.29 1.35
C LEU A 35 -0.92 -9.08 0.33
N THR A 36 -0.70 -10.38 0.60
CA THR A 36 0.04 -11.27 -0.31
C THR A 36 -0.68 -11.41 -1.66
N ARG A 37 -2.02 -11.45 -1.66
CA ARG A 37 -2.82 -11.48 -2.87
C ARG A 37 -2.76 -10.16 -3.63
N ALA A 38 -2.88 -9.02 -2.94
CA ALA A 38 -2.84 -7.70 -3.54
C ALA A 38 -1.48 -7.41 -4.20
N ARG A 39 -0.37 -7.78 -3.54
CA ARG A 39 0.99 -7.66 -4.10
C ARG A 39 1.15 -8.45 -5.39
N ARG A 40 0.73 -9.72 -5.40
CA ARG A 40 0.77 -10.55 -6.60
C ARG A 40 -0.03 -9.93 -7.76
N LEU A 41 -1.22 -9.43 -7.49
CA LEU A 41 -2.05 -8.80 -8.51
C LEU A 41 -1.44 -7.48 -9.03
N HIS A 42 -0.85 -6.68 -8.14
CA HIS A 42 -0.15 -5.45 -8.52
C HIS A 42 1.12 -5.75 -9.34
N ASP A 43 1.86 -6.81 -9.01
CA ASP A 43 3.04 -7.26 -9.77
C ASP A 43 2.66 -7.76 -11.17
N GLU A 44 1.52 -8.46 -11.31
CA GLU A 44 1.01 -8.97 -12.58
C GLU A 44 0.48 -7.83 -13.49
N SER A 45 -0.03 -6.74 -12.91
CA SER A 45 -0.57 -5.59 -13.65
C SER A 45 -0.38 -4.30 -12.83
N PRO A 46 0.82 -3.69 -12.91
CA PRO A 46 1.16 -2.53 -12.11
C PRO A 46 0.48 -1.28 -12.65
N GLU A 47 -0.76 -1.06 -12.22
CA GLU A 47 -1.54 0.15 -12.45
C GLU A 47 -1.77 0.87 -11.12
N GLY A 48 -1.35 2.13 -11.04
CA GLY A 48 -1.48 2.93 -9.83
C GLY A 48 -0.69 2.37 -8.64
N THR A 49 -1.09 2.77 -7.44
CA THR A 49 -0.41 2.39 -6.19
C THR A 49 -1.03 1.13 -5.59
N LEU A 50 -0.25 0.35 -4.82
CA LEU A 50 -0.75 -0.86 -4.16
C LEU A 50 -1.89 -0.52 -3.19
N THR A 51 -1.76 0.58 -2.46
CA THR A 51 -2.79 1.08 -1.52
C THR A 51 -4.10 1.42 -2.22
N ALA A 52 -4.06 2.04 -3.41
CA ALA A 52 -5.26 2.33 -4.20
C ALA A 52 -5.92 1.04 -4.71
N LEU A 53 -5.12 0.05 -5.14
CA LEU A 53 -5.65 -1.26 -5.53
C LEU A 53 -6.37 -1.95 -4.36
N MET A 54 -5.76 -1.98 -3.17
CA MET A 54 -6.35 -2.60 -1.99
C MET A 54 -7.68 -1.97 -1.57
N ALA A 55 -7.79 -0.64 -1.65
CA ALA A 55 -9.05 0.08 -1.40
C ALA A 55 -10.13 -0.30 -2.42
N ARG A 56 -9.79 -0.30 -3.72
CA ARG A 56 -10.71 -0.66 -4.81
C ARG A 56 -11.23 -2.09 -4.70
N LEU A 57 -10.39 -3.01 -4.20
CA LEU A 57 -10.76 -4.42 -3.98
C LEU A 57 -11.50 -4.65 -2.66
N GLY A 58 -11.66 -3.63 -1.82
CA GLY A 58 -12.30 -3.74 -0.50
C GLY A 58 -11.50 -4.53 0.53
N LEU A 59 -10.18 -4.67 0.33
CA LEU A 59 -9.29 -5.39 1.26
C LEU A 59 -8.94 -4.55 2.50
N VAL A 60 -9.04 -3.22 2.37
CA VAL A 60 -8.88 -2.23 3.43
C VAL A 60 -9.83 -1.07 3.13
N SER A 61 -10.36 -0.42 4.18
CA SER A 61 -11.22 0.75 3.99
C SER A 61 -10.38 1.99 3.63
N GLU A 62 -10.96 2.94 2.89
CA GLU A 62 -10.29 4.23 2.63
C GLU A 62 -10.00 5.00 3.92
N ARG A 63 -10.89 4.89 4.91
CA ARG A 63 -10.70 5.47 6.25
C ARG A 63 -9.46 4.89 6.93
N ASP A 64 -9.29 3.58 6.82
CA ASP A 64 -8.18 2.86 7.41
C ASP A 64 -6.84 3.22 6.78
N LEU A 65 -6.83 3.40 5.46
CA LEU A 65 -5.68 3.93 4.75
C LEU A 65 -5.37 5.37 5.15
N ALA A 66 -6.37 6.24 5.24
CA ALA A 66 -6.19 7.64 5.61
C ALA A 66 -5.64 7.77 7.03
N ASP A 67 -6.17 7.01 7.99
CA ASP A 67 -5.65 6.93 9.35
C ASP A 67 -4.20 6.44 9.37
N ALA A 68 -3.87 5.40 8.59
CA ALA A 68 -2.51 4.86 8.52
C ALA A 68 -1.51 5.91 7.99
N TRP A 69 -1.90 6.66 6.96
CA TRP A 69 -1.08 7.75 6.42
C TRP A 69 -0.91 8.90 7.41
N SER A 70 -1.98 9.30 8.08
CA SER A 70 -1.96 10.34 9.11
C SER A 70 -0.98 9.98 10.23
N GLU A 71 -1.04 8.75 10.72
CA GLU A 71 -0.15 8.24 11.78
C GLU A 71 1.31 8.14 11.31
N LEU A 72 1.56 7.57 10.13
CA LEU A 72 2.92 7.37 9.62
C LEU A 72 3.62 8.70 9.28
N LEU A 73 2.88 9.65 8.71
CA LEU A 73 3.41 10.96 8.33
C LEU A 73 3.39 11.97 9.47
N ALA A 74 2.80 11.62 10.62
CA ALA A 74 2.53 12.52 11.74
C ALA A 74 1.79 13.81 11.30
N LEU A 75 0.84 13.65 10.38
CA LEU A 75 0.01 14.75 9.86
C LEU A 75 -1.43 14.61 10.35
N PRO A 76 -2.13 15.69 10.67
CA PRO A 76 -3.53 15.62 11.08
C PRO A 76 -4.41 15.14 9.92
N LEU A 77 -5.29 14.18 10.20
CA LEU A 77 -6.35 13.79 9.26
C LEU A 77 -7.44 14.87 9.25
N LEU A 78 -7.85 15.28 8.04
CA LEU A 78 -8.94 16.25 7.84
C LEU A 78 -10.28 15.51 7.77
N ALA A 79 -11.32 16.11 8.38
CA ALA A 79 -12.67 15.57 8.47
C ALA A 79 -13.57 16.05 7.31
#